data_AF-A0A0D2MT48-F1
#
_entry.id   AF-A0A0D2MT48-F1
#
_cell.length_a   1.000
_cell.length_b   1.000
_cell.length_c   1.000
_cell.angle_alpha   90.00
_cell.angle_beta   90.00
_cell.angle_gamma   90.00
#
_symmetry.space_group_name_H-M   'P 1'
#
loop_
_entity.id
_entity.type
_entity.pdbx_description
1 polymer ?
#
loop_
_entity_poly.entity_id
_entity_poly.type
_entity_poly.pdbx_seq_one_letter_code
_entity_poly.pdbx_strand_id
1 'polypeptide(L)'
;MTHALYLGRFKACAVGCKYDSIPGALAPSADATLVREPANPDDQNAVAVHNKLGDRVGYLPRELAALLAPLMDTGTLFVTAAAAPKSDPRTEDFASGYCIPLDINVYGCSAAAQEAWCALQHELQNFTPDSKLIKWGGNWWLNFGKYSGMKVADVALVDFDYIKWLLGEADLPQDVLHEISDVVFS
;
A
#
# COMPACT_ATOMS: atom_id res chain seq x y z
N MET A 1 -2.23 -12.92 31.14
CA MET A 1 -1.51 -12.54 29.91
C MET A 1 -2.44 -12.87 28.75
N THR A 2 -3.01 -11.85 28.12
CA THR A 2 -3.85 -12.07 26.93
C THR A 2 -2.90 -12.33 25.77
N HIS A 3 -2.87 -13.57 25.26
CA HIS A 3 -2.06 -13.88 24.08
C HIS A 3 -2.70 -13.22 22.85
N ALA A 4 -1.90 -12.55 22.03
CA ALA A 4 -2.37 -12.06 20.74
C ALA A 4 -2.69 -13.27 19.84
N LEU A 5 -3.91 -13.31 19.33
CA LEU A 5 -4.39 -14.32 18.38
C LEU A 5 -4.06 -13.87 16.97
N TYR A 6 -3.68 -14.82 16.12
CA TYR A 6 -3.53 -14.58 14.69
C TYR A 6 -4.91 -14.36 14.07
N LEU A 7 -5.12 -13.21 13.44
CA LEU A 7 -6.37 -12.82 12.81
C LEU A 7 -6.35 -13.08 11.30
N GLY A 8 -5.18 -12.92 10.67
CA GLY A 8 -4.99 -13.22 9.26
C GLY A 8 -3.74 -12.59 8.67
N ARG A 9 -3.66 -12.60 7.34
CA ARG A 9 -2.53 -12.06 6.58
C ARG A 9 -3.00 -11.38 5.30
N PHE A 10 -2.20 -10.45 4.81
CA PHE A 10 -2.37 -9.84 3.50
C PHE A 10 -1.01 -9.45 2.89
N LYS A 11 -1.00 -9.15 1.59
CA LYS A 11 0.20 -8.77 0.85
C LYS A 11 0.31 -7.25 0.77
N ALA A 12 1.52 -6.75 0.85
CA ALA A 12 1.84 -5.34 0.66
C ALA A 12 3.19 -5.20 -0.06
N CYS A 13 3.53 -3.96 -0.38
CA CYS A 13 4.84 -3.61 -0.93
C CYS A 13 5.48 -2.55 -0.04
N ALA A 14 6.76 -2.73 0.35
CA ALA A 14 7.54 -1.62 0.87
C ALA A 14 8.01 -0.73 -0.30
N VAL A 15 7.64 0.54 -0.24
CA VAL A 15 7.95 1.57 -1.24
C VAL A 15 9.06 2.49 -0.76
N GLY A 16 9.56 3.35 -1.67
CA GLY A 16 10.64 4.30 -1.36
C GLY A 16 12.03 3.64 -1.24
N CYS A 17 12.17 2.40 -1.74
CA CYS A 17 13.42 1.66 -1.75
C CYS A 17 14.33 2.16 -2.91
N LYS A 18 15.46 2.82 -2.62
CA LYS A 18 16.46 3.18 -3.64
C LYS A 18 17.47 2.03 -3.82
N TYR A 19 17.52 1.45 -5.02
CA TYR A 19 18.24 0.21 -5.34
C TYR A 19 19.76 0.25 -5.06
N ASP A 20 20.40 1.42 -5.18
CA ASP A 20 21.87 1.47 -5.24
C ASP A 20 22.55 1.94 -3.94
N SER A 21 21.80 2.19 -2.86
CA SER A 21 22.39 2.84 -1.67
C SER A 21 21.78 2.46 -0.33
N ILE A 22 20.95 1.42 -0.24
CA ILE A 22 20.45 0.93 1.05
C ILE A 22 21.27 -0.33 1.44
N PRO A 23 22.20 -0.22 2.41
CA PRO A 23 22.72 -1.39 3.09
C PRO A 23 21.56 -2.19 3.70
N GLY A 24 21.50 -3.50 3.45
CA GLY A 24 20.57 -4.38 4.16
C GLY A 24 19.23 -4.65 3.47
N ALA A 25 19.22 -4.78 2.13
CA ALA A 25 18.09 -5.34 1.39
C ALA A 25 17.54 -6.61 2.07
N LEU A 26 16.22 -6.70 2.24
CA LEU A 26 15.60 -7.90 2.79
C LEU A 26 15.78 -9.06 1.81
N ALA A 27 16.48 -10.09 2.25
CA ALA A 27 16.49 -11.37 1.56
C ALA A 27 15.07 -11.94 1.50
N PRO A 28 14.70 -12.71 0.45
CA PRO A 28 13.42 -13.38 0.41
C PRO A 28 13.16 -14.18 1.69
N SER A 29 11.93 -14.07 2.21
CA SER A 29 11.48 -14.71 3.46
C SER A 29 12.18 -14.23 4.73
N ALA A 30 13.02 -13.20 4.68
CA ALA A 30 13.55 -12.58 5.88
C ALA A 30 12.45 -11.79 6.60
N ASP A 31 12.37 -11.95 7.92
CA ASP A 31 11.45 -11.15 8.74
C ASP A 31 11.84 -9.67 8.69
N ALA A 32 10.83 -8.82 8.72
CA ALA A 32 10.91 -7.38 8.80
C ALA A 32 10.12 -6.88 10.01
N THR A 33 10.56 -5.75 10.57
CA THR A 33 9.84 -5.05 11.63
C THR A 33 9.12 -3.84 11.04
N LEU A 34 7.86 -3.65 11.42
CA LEU A 34 7.07 -2.48 11.07
C LEU A 34 7.11 -1.48 12.23
N VAL A 35 7.57 -0.26 11.97
CA VAL A 35 7.83 0.76 12.99
C VAL A 35 7.02 2.01 12.69
N ARG A 36 6.24 2.48 13.66
CA ARG A 36 5.50 3.74 13.54
C ARG A 36 6.45 4.93 13.62
N GLU A 37 6.33 5.87 12.68
CA GLU A 37 7.01 7.16 12.70
C GLU A 37 5.97 8.32 12.76
N PRO A 38 5.25 8.54 13.88
CA PRO A 38 4.20 9.56 13.96
C PRO A 38 4.68 11.00 13.84
N ALA A 39 5.98 11.23 14.05
CA ALA A 39 6.63 12.54 13.88
C ALA A 39 7.24 12.73 12.48
N ASN A 40 6.96 11.83 11.53
CA ASN A 40 7.44 11.97 10.16
C ASN A 40 6.80 13.22 9.51
N PRO A 41 7.61 14.14 8.96
CA PRO A 41 7.10 15.43 8.45
C PRO A 41 6.22 15.30 7.21
N ASP A 42 6.39 14.22 6.44
CA ASP A 42 5.67 14.00 5.18
C ASP A 42 4.36 13.23 5.38
N ASP A 43 4.27 12.41 6.43
CA ASP A 43 3.09 11.62 6.76
C ASP A 43 3.08 11.16 8.23
N GLN A 44 2.15 11.70 9.03
CA GLN A 44 1.95 11.29 10.43
C GLN A 44 1.55 9.80 10.60
N ASN A 45 1.04 9.17 9.54
CA ASN A 45 0.69 7.76 9.54
C ASN A 45 1.84 6.86 9.09
N ALA A 46 3.03 7.41 8.80
CA ALA A 46 4.16 6.65 8.28
C ALA A 46 4.47 5.38 9.08
N VAL A 47 4.56 4.25 8.37
CA VAL A 47 5.02 2.97 8.91
C VAL A 47 6.29 2.57 8.18
N ALA A 48 7.43 2.70 8.84
CA ALA A 48 8.73 2.29 8.31
C ALA A 48 8.89 0.77 8.35
N VAL A 49 9.56 0.22 7.34
CA VAL A 49 9.90 -1.20 7.25
C VAL A 49 11.39 -1.34 7.53
N HIS A 50 11.73 -2.10 8.56
CA HIS A 50 13.11 -2.32 9.01
C HIS A 50 13.51 -3.78 8.82
N ASN A 51 14.76 -4.02 8.43
CA ASN A 51 15.34 -5.35 8.40
C ASN A 51 15.71 -5.84 9.83
N LYS A 52 16.22 -7.07 9.95
CA LYS A 52 16.65 -7.66 11.24
C LYS A 52 17.82 -6.93 11.91
N LEU A 53 18.60 -6.15 11.15
CA LEU A 53 19.71 -5.35 11.68
C LEU A 53 19.23 -3.99 12.20
N GLY A 54 17.96 -3.64 12.00
CA GLY A 54 17.37 -2.36 12.39
C GLY A 54 17.47 -1.29 11.31
N ASP A 55 18.06 -1.58 10.14
CA ASP A 55 18.13 -0.62 9.05
C ASP A 55 16.76 -0.47 8.38
N ARG A 56 16.37 0.78 8.11
CA ARG A 56 15.16 1.07 7.35
C ARG A 56 15.37 0.76 5.88
N VAL A 57 14.53 -0.09 5.33
CA VAL A 57 14.58 -0.52 3.92
C VAL A 57 13.55 0.20 3.04
N GLY A 58 12.52 0.78 3.64
CA GLY A 58 11.43 1.46 2.94
C GLY A 58 10.29 1.81 3.89
N TYR A 59 9.14 2.12 3.33
CA TYR A 59 7.90 2.44 4.03
C TYR A 59 6.74 1.62 3.49
N LEU A 60 5.70 1.38 4.30
CA LEU A 60 4.41 0.98 3.74
C LEU A 60 3.84 2.12 2.88
N PRO A 61 3.03 1.82 1.85
CA PRO A 61 2.36 2.84 1.05
C PRO A 61 1.50 3.71 1.97
N ARG A 62 1.44 5.01 1.68
CA ARG A 62 0.77 6.01 2.53
C ARG A 62 -0.66 5.63 2.89
N GLU A 63 -1.40 5.08 1.95
CA GLU A 63 -2.80 4.71 2.11
C GLU A 63 -2.96 3.49 3.04
N LEU A 64 -2.10 2.48 2.86
CA LEU A 64 -2.04 1.34 3.77
C LEU A 64 -1.60 1.78 5.17
N ALA A 65 -0.63 2.69 5.24
CA ALA A 65 -0.14 3.26 6.49
C ALA A 65 -1.26 4.02 7.21
N ALA A 66 -2.10 4.79 6.49
CA ALA A 66 -3.26 5.48 7.04
C ALA A 66 -4.32 4.53 7.63
N LEU A 67 -4.48 3.33 7.06
CA LEU A 67 -5.38 2.30 7.60
C LEU A 67 -4.80 1.62 8.85
N LEU A 68 -3.50 1.31 8.84
CA LEU A 68 -2.85 0.53 9.90
C LEU A 68 -2.42 1.37 11.10
N ALA A 69 -1.92 2.59 10.87
CA ALA A 69 -1.30 3.42 11.89
C ALA A 69 -2.19 3.64 13.11
N PRO A 70 -3.48 4.04 12.98
CA PRO A 70 -4.35 4.20 14.14
C PRO A 70 -4.54 2.89 14.92
N LEU A 71 -4.64 1.75 14.21
CA LEU A 71 -4.85 0.44 14.83
C LEU A 71 -3.60 -0.07 15.56
N MET A 72 -2.42 0.29 15.06
CA MET A 72 -1.13 0.03 15.72
C MET A 72 -0.95 0.93 16.94
N ASP A 73 -1.26 2.22 16.82
CA ASP A 73 -1.06 3.22 17.88
C ASP A 73 -1.96 2.96 19.09
N THR A 74 -3.18 2.45 18.88
CA THR A 74 -4.09 2.05 19.96
C THR A 74 -3.76 0.67 20.55
N GLY A 75 -2.84 -0.07 19.93
CA GLY A 75 -2.56 -1.47 20.27
C GLY A 75 -3.73 -2.42 19.96
N THR A 76 -4.68 -1.98 19.12
CA THR A 76 -5.81 -2.83 18.68
C THR A 76 -5.31 -3.97 17.81
N LEU A 77 -4.39 -3.69 16.91
CA LEU A 77 -3.72 -4.68 16.07
C LEU A 77 -2.21 -4.64 16.27
N PHE A 78 -1.61 -5.83 16.25
CA PHE A 78 -0.17 -6.02 16.16
C PHE A 78 0.14 -6.59 14.78
N VAL A 79 1.15 -6.06 14.11
CA VAL A 79 1.50 -6.48 12.75
C VAL A 79 2.98 -6.87 12.67
N THR A 80 3.27 -7.93 11.94
CA THR A 80 4.62 -8.32 11.56
C THR A 80 4.71 -8.46 10.05
N ALA A 81 5.91 -8.36 9.49
CA ALA A 81 6.11 -8.51 8.06
C ALA A 81 7.24 -9.50 7.77
N ALA A 82 7.17 -10.16 6.63
CA ALA A 82 8.29 -10.91 6.06
C ALA A 82 8.39 -10.60 4.57
N ALA A 83 9.60 -10.55 4.03
CA ALA A 83 9.78 -10.35 2.60
C ALA A 83 9.18 -11.51 1.81
N ALA A 84 8.31 -11.22 0.86
CA ALA A 84 7.74 -12.22 -0.03
C ALA A 84 8.65 -12.45 -1.25
N PRO A 85 8.64 -13.64 -1.87
CA PRO A 85 9.39 -13.90 -3.10
C PRO A 85 8.95 -12.98 -4.24
N LYS A 86 9.89 -12.42 -5.02
CA LYS A 86 9.57 -11.62 -6.22
C LYS A 86 8.90 -12.42 -7.34
N SER A 87 9.01 -13.75 -7.31
CA SER A 87 8.35 -14.67 -8.24
C SER A 87 6.91 -15.00 -7.82
N ASP A 88 6.40 -14.39 -6.75
CA ASP A 88 5.00 -14.54 -6.35
C ASP A 88 4.13 -13.84 -7.42
N PRO A 89 3.20 -14.54 -8.09
CA PRO A 89 2.34 -13.95 -9.12
C PRO A 89 1.57 -12.74 -8.59
N ARG A 90 1.23 -12.72 -7.30
CA ARG A 90 0.60 -11.55 -6.64
C ARG A 90 1.52 -10.34 -6.51
N THR A 91 2.75 -10.44 -7.01
CA THR A 91 3.76 -9.40 -7.01
C THR A 91 4.28 -9.06 -8.41
N GLU A 92 3.66 -9.64 -9.44
CA GLU A 92 4.02 -9.44 -10.85
C GLU A 92 3.84 -7.98 -11.30
N ASP A 93 2.88 -7.28 -10.71
CA ASP A 93 2.63 -5.84 -10.91
C ASP A 93 3.76 -4.94 -10.35
N PHE A 94 4.61 -5.46 -9.47
CA PHE A 94 5.73 -4.75 -8.84
C PHE A 94 7.07 -4.94 -9.55
N ALA A 95 7.08 -5.52 -10.76
CA ALA A 95 8.28 -5.78 -11.54
C ALA A 95 9.07 -4.51 -11.92
N SER A 96 8.54 -3.31 -11.68
CA SER A 96 9.20 -2.02 -11.85
C SER A 96 10.24 -1.70 -10.76
N GLY A 97 10.96 -2.69 -10.22
CA GLY A 97 12.24 -2.49 -9.53
C GLY A 97 12.27 -1.72 -8.19
N TYR A 98 11.24 -0.96 -7.78
CA TYR A 98 11.32 -0.06 -6.59
C TYR A 98 10.53 -0.55 -5.37
N CYS A 99 10.07 -1.79 -5.43
CA CYS A 99 9.22 -2.43 -4.42
C CYS A 99 9.92 -3.62 -3.74
N ILE A 100 9.77 -3.75 -2.42
CA ILE A 100 10.04 -5.00 -1.70
C ILE A 100 8.70 -5.62 -1.31
N PRO A 101 8.29 -6.74 -1.93
CA PRO A 101 7.06 -7.42 -1.55
C PRO A 101 7.10 -7.91 -0.10
N LEU A 102 5.99 -7.77 0.61
CA LEU A 102 5.81 -8.15 2.01
C LEU A 102 4.59 -9.06 2.18
N ASP A 103 4.74 -10.11 2.99
CA ASP A 103 3.65 -10.78 3.69
C ASP A 103 3.45 -10.12 5.05
N ILE A 104 2.30 -9.46 5.26
CA ILE A 104 1.95 -8.86 6.56
C ILE A 104 1.04 -9.82 7.32
N ASN A 105 1.43 -10.18 8.54
CA ASN A 105 0.64 -10.96 9.47
C ASN A 105 0.01 -10.05 10.51
N VAL A 106 -1.27 -10.26 10.79
CA VAL A 106 -2.07 -9.44 11.69
C VAL A 106 -2.50 -10.26 12.89
N TYR A 107 -2.32 -9.69 14.07
CA TYR A 107 -2.67 -10.28 15.35
C TYR A 107 -3.48 -9.29 16.19
N GLY A 108 -4.27 -9.82 17.12
CA GLY A 108 -5.05 -9.01 18.06
C GLY A 108 -5.59 -9.85 19.21
N CYS A 109 -6.08 -9.22 20.27
CA CYS A 109 -6.45 -9.92 21.51
C CYS A 109 -7.84 -9.58 22.06
N SER A 110 -8.71 -8.96 21.26
CA SER A 110 -10.04 -8.51 21.69
C SER A 110 -11.08 -8.66 20.57
N ALA A 111 -12.36 -8.61 20.93
CA ALA A 111 -13.45 -8.53 19.94
C ALA A 111 -13.30 -7.28 19.05
N ALA A 112 -12.89 -6.15 19.62
CA ALA A 112 -12.59 -4.93 18.87
C ALA A 112 -11.45 -5.14 17.84
N ALA A 113 -10.44 -5.96 18.15
CA ALA A 113 -9.40 -6.31 17.20
C ALA A 113 -9.93 -7.16 16.03
N GLN A 114 -10.84 -8.10 16.32
CA GLN A 114 -11.51 -8.89 15.29
C GLN A 114 -12.37 -8.01 14.37
N GLU A 115 -13.14 -7.08 14.94
CA GLU A 115 -13.95 -6.12 14.18
C GLU A 115 -13.08 -5.21 13.31
N ALA A 116 -12.01 -4.67 13.88
CA ALA A 116 -11.03 -3.85 13.15
C ALA A 116 -10.37 -4.64 12.00
N TRP A 117 -10.03 -5.91 12.23
CA TRP A 117 -9.50 -6.77 11.17
C TRP A 117 -10.54 -7.01 10.07
N CYS A 118 -11.80 -7.28 10.39
CA CYS A 118 -12.86 -7.43 9.37
C CYS A 118 -13.05 -6.16 8.53
N ALA A 119 -13.03 -4.97 9.16
CA ALA A 119 -13.12 -3.69 8.46
C ALA A 119 -11.90 -3.47 7.56
N LEU A 120 -10.69 -3.71 8.09
CA LEU A 120 -9.46 -3.61 7.31
C LEU A 120 -9.46 -4.58 6.12
N GLN A 121 -9.89 -5.82 6.30
CA GLN A 121 -10.01 -6.80 5.21
C GLN A 121 -10.90 -6.31 4.08
N HIS A 122 -12.01 -5.63 4.41
CA HIS A 122 -12.89 -5.07 3.40
C HIS A 122 -12.21 -3.94 2.60
N GLU A 123 -11.49 -3.04 3.28
CA GLU A 123 -10.71 -1.99 2.61
C GLU A 123 -9.59 -2.58 1.74
N LEU A 124 -8.90 -3.63 2.23
CA LEU A 124 -7.83 -4.30 1.50
C LEU A 124 -8.30 -4.98 0.21
N GLN A 125 -9.58 -5.36 0.09
CA GLN A 125 -10.13 -5.89 -1.17
C GLN A 125 -10.19 -4.82 -2.28
N ASN A 126 -10.21 -3.55 -1.91
CA ASN A 126 -10.19 -2.41 -2.83
C ASN A 126 -8.80 -1.79 -2.96
N PHE A 127 -7.82 -2.29 -2.19
CA PHE A 127 -6.45 -1.79 -2.19
C PHE A 127 -5.64 -2.49 -3.29
N THR A 128 -5.20 -1.72 -4.28
CA THR A 128 -4.30 -2.17 -5.35
C THR A 128 -2.94 -1.48 -5.17
N PRO A 129 -1.97 -2.10 -4.47
CA PRO A 129 -0.64 -1.52 -4.34
C PRO A 129 0.04 -1.47 -5.72
N ASP A 130 0.64 -0.34 -6.07
CA ASP A 130 1.39 -0.05 -7.33
C ASP A 130 0.69 -0.24 -8.68
N SER A 131 -0.64 -0.29 -8.73
CA SER A 131 -1.29 0.11 -9.96
C SER A 131 -1.05 1.61 -10.18
N LYS A 132 -0.81 1.99 -11.44
CA LYS A 132 -0.79 3.40 -11.90
C LYS A 132 -2.01 4.19 -11.36
N LEU A 133 -3.08 3.47 -10.99
CA LEU A 133 -4.31 3.95 -10.41
C LEU A 133 -4.65 3.26 -9.10
N ILE A 134 -5.01 3.96 -8.03
CA ILE A 134 -5.56 3.37 -6.80
C ILE A 134 -7.04 3.75 -6.65
N LYS A 135 -7.88 2.82 -6.20
CA LYS A 135 -9.29 3.12 -5.90
C LYS A 135 -9.43 3.43 -4.42
N TRP A 136 -9.85 4.65 -4.09
CA TRP A 136 -10.01 5.08 -2.70
C TRP A 136 -11.17 6.05 -2.55
N GLY A 137 -12.01 5.80 -1.52
CA GLY A 137 -13.21 6.61 -1.26
C GLY A 137 -14.18 6.65 -2.44
N GLY A 138 -14.27 5.57 -3.23
CA GLY A 138 -15.11 5.47 -4.42
C GLY A 138 -14.59 6.19 -5.68
N ASN A 139 -13.40 6.78 -5.64
CA ASN A 139 -12.78 7.47 -6.79
C ASN A 139 -11.47 6.78 -7.17
N TRP A 140 -11.05 6.97 -8.42
CA TRP A 140 -9.74 6.57 -8.92
C TRP A 140 -8.72 7.70 -8.76
N TRP A 141 -7.54 7.36 -8.27
CA TRP A 141 -6.44 8.29 -8.03
C TRP A 141 -5.19 7.83 -8.76
N LEU A 142 -4.40 8.76 -9.27
CA LEU A 142 -3.10 8.44 -9.86
C LEU A 142 -2.10 8.18 -8.74
N ASN A 143 -1.43 7.03 -8.81
CA ASN A 143 -0.42 6.63 -7.83
C ASN A 143 1.01 6.82 -8.35
N PHE A 144 1.17 7.51 -9.49
CA PHE A 144 2.45 7.64 -10.17
C PHE A 144 2.50 8.86 -11.11
N GLY A 145 3.74 9.20 -11.51
CA GLY A 145 4.01 10.18 -12.55
C GLY A 145 3.66 11.63 -12.17
N LYS A 146 3.48 12.48 -13.18
CA LYS A 146 3.33 13.94 -13.06
C LYS A 146 2.20 14.37 -12.11
N TYR A 147 1.16 13.55 -12.02
CA TYR A 147 -0.08 13.86 -11.31
C TYR A 147 -0.35 12.90 -10.14
N SER A 148 0.69 12.29 -9.58
CA SER A 148 0.57 11.41 -8.41
C SER A 148 -0.18 12.09 -7.26
N GLY A 149 -1.15 11.38 -6.67
CA GLY A 149 -2.01 11.88 -5.59
C GLY A 149 -3.22 12.69 -6.04
N MET A 150 -3.46 12.82 -7.35
CA MET A 150 -4.66 13.49 -7.90
C MET A 150 -5.71 12.48 -8.37
N LYS A 151 -6.98 12.87 -8.35
CA LYS A 151 -8.05 12.04 -8.93
C LYS A 151 -7.90 11.97 -10.45
N VAL A 152 -8.23 10.81 -11.01
CA VAL A 152 -8.27 10.61 -12.46
C VAL A 152 -9.24 11.59 -13.11
N ALA A 153 -10.43 11.77 -12.52
CA ALA A 153 -11.42 12.76 -12.93
C ALA A 153 -10.83 14.19 -13.04
N ASP A 154 -10.14 14.65 -12.00
CA ASP A 154 -9.58 16.01 -11.96
C ASP A 154 -8.48 16.19 -13.01
N VAL A 155 -7.68 15.16 -13.25
CA VAL A 155 -6.60 15.19 -14.24
C VAL A 155 -7.15 15.12 -15.66
N ALA A 156 -8.24 14.39 -15.89
CA ALA A 156 -8.92 14.34 -17.18
C ALA A 156 -9.40 15.73 -17.63
N LEU A 157 -9.76 16.62 -16.69
CA LEU A 157 -10.17 18.00 -16.98
C LEU A 157 -9.00 18.93 -17.37
N VAL A 158 -7.79 18.67 -16.87
CA VAL A 158 -6.65 19.59 -17.02
C VAL A 158 -5.56 19.09 -17.98
N ASP A 159 -5.43 17.78 -18.17
CA ASP A 159 -4.44 17.15 -19.03
C ASP A 159 -4.99 15.81 -19.56
N PHE A 160 -5.98 15.91 -20.45
CA PHE A 160 -6.65 14.75 -21.02
C PHE A 160 -5.71 13.87 -21.87
N ASP A 161 -4.65 14.45 -22.44
CA ASP A 161 -3.66 13.69 -23.21
C ASP A 161 -2.79 12.79 -22.30
N TYR A 162 -2.49 13.25 -21.08
CA TYR A 162 -1.88 12.38 -20.06
C TYR A 162 -2.79 11.20 -19.70
N ILE A 163 -4.10 11.43 -19.56
CA ILE A 163 -5.09 10.37 -19.33
C ILE A 163 -5.20 9.45 -20.55
N LYS A 164 -5.24 9.95 -21.78
CA LYS A 164 -5.24 9.10 -22.99
C LYS A 164 -4.00 8.22 -23.08
N TRP A 165 -2.81 8.76 -22.77
CA TRP A 165 -1.60 7.96 -22.71
C TRP A 165 -1.72 6.86 -21.65
N LEU A 166 -2.21 7.21 -20.46
CA LEU A 166 -2.47 6.24 -19.39
C LEU A 166 -3.48 5.16 -19.84
N LEU A 167 -4.57 5.55 -20.50
CA LEU A 167 -5.61 4.68 -21.06
C LEU A 167 -5.14 3.80 -22.24
N GLY A 168 -4.04 4.18 -22.90
CA GLY A 168 -3.44 3.41 -23.99
C GLY A 168 -2.60 2.21 -23.52
N GLU A 169 -2.43 2.04 -22.21
CA GLU A 169 -1.69 0.95 -21.59
C GLU A 169 -2.68 -0.18 -21.21
N ALA A 170 -2.37 -1.42 -21.60
CA ALA A 170 -3.34 -2.48 -21.86
C ALA A 170 -4.17 -3.03 -20.65
N ASP A 171 -3.95 -2.57 -19.41
CA ASP A 171 -4.48 -3.21 -18.19
C ASP A 171 -5.20 -2.24 -17.24
N LEU A 172 -6.08 -1.37 -17.74
CA LEU A 172 -6.89 -0.51 -16.86
C LEU A 172 -8.27 -1.09 -16.49
N PRO A 173 -8.72 -0.94 -15.24
CA PRO A 173 -10.07 -1.35 -14.81
C PRO A 173 -11.20 -0.62 -15.57
N GLN A 174 -12.27 -1.35 -15.93
CA GLN A 174 -13.41 -0.81 -16.70
C GLN A 174 -14.14 0.35 -16.01
N ASP A 175 -14.15 0.39 -14.69
CA ASP A 175 -14.79 1.42 -13.90
C ASP A 175 -14.02 2.76 -13.89
N VAL A 176 -12.73 2.77 -14.27
CA VAL A 176 -11.98 4.01 -14.54
C VAL A 176 -12.56 4.74 -15.76
N LEU A 177 -12.94 3.99 -16.80
CA LEU A 177 -13.52 4.56 -18.02
C LEU A 177 -14.88 5.22 -17.76
N HIS A 178 -15.67 4.66 -16.83
CA HIS A 178 -16.91 5.26 -16.38
C HIS A 178 -16.67 6.60 -15.66
N GLU A 179 -15.74 6.64 -14.69
CA GLU A 179 -15.41 7.87 -13.96
C GLU A 179 -14.93 9.00 -14.89
N ILE A 180 -14.13 8.67 -15.91
CA ILE A 180 -13.67 9.65 -16.90
C ILE A 180 -14.83 10.11 -17.79
N SER A 181 -15.67 9.19 -18.25
CA SER A 181 -16.79 9.50 -19.16
C SER A 181 -17.81 10.43 -18.50
N ASP A 182 -18.13 10.20 -17.23
CA ASP A 182 -19.05 11.03 -16.47
C ASP A 182 -18.57 12.47 -16.32
N VAL A 183 -17.27 12.72 -16.38
CA VAL A 183 -16.65 14.05 -16.21
C VAL A 183 -16.41 14.77 -17.54
N VAL A 184 -16.09 14.03 -18.61
CA VAL A 184 -15.78 14.60 -19.93
C VAL A 184 -17.06 14.89 -20.74
N PHE A 185 -18.15 14.16 -20.50
CA PHE A 185 -19.40 14.29 -21.24
C PHE A 185 -20.55 14.90 -20.42
N SER A 186 -20.28 15.43 -19.22
CA SER A 186 -21.22 16.24 -18.41
C SER A 186 -21.06 17.74 -18.67
#